data_AF-A0A3D3X3U3-F1
#
_entry.id   AF-A0A3D3X3U3-F1
#
_cell.length_a   1.000
_cell.length_b   1.000
_cell.length_c   1.000
_cell.angle_alpha   90.00
_cell.angle_beta   90.00
_cell.angle_gamma   90.00
#
_symmetry.space_group_name_H-M   'P 1'
#
loop_
_entity.id
_entity.type
_entity.pdbx_description
1 polymer ?
#
loop_
_entity_poly.entity_id
_entity_poly.type
_entity_poly.pdbx_seq_one_letter_code
_entity_poly.pdbx_strand_id
1 'polypeptide(L)'
;MERKEFLDILSIMNHMAHADGQMHPAEKKVLIAVFKAAKVTGEEQELIRGRSSLEEMIQEIKTDDAKTGLVDMMALVAGADGVFEDEEKLLIKKVMKRVGIKPEEHTYFKDDTNLDI
;
A
#
# COMPACT_ATOMS: atom_id res chain seq x y z
N MET A 1 -12.97 8.12 -3.15
CA MET A 1 -12.08 8.08 -1.95
C MET A 1 -11.94 9.46 -1.31
N GLU A 2 -12.13 9.56 0.00
CA GLU A 2 -11.93 10.81 0.77
C GLU A 2 -10.45 11.10 1.06
N ARG A 3 -10.09 12.38 1.29
CA ARG A 3 -8.68 12.75 1.61
C ARG A 3 -8.16 12.03 2.85
N LYS A 4 -9.01 11.84 3.87
CA LYS A 4 -8.65 11.10 5.08
C LYS A 4 -8.26 9.66 4.77
N GLU A 5 -9.10 8.93 4.03
CA GLU A 5 -8.81 7.54 3.65
C GLU A 5 -7.54 7.44 2.81
N PHE A 6 -7.28 8.42 1.95
CA PHE A 6 -6.03 8.48 1.20
C PHE A 6 -4.80 8.66 2.11
N LEU A 7 -4.87 9.55 3.11
CA LEU A 7 -3.81 9.71 4.11
C LEU A 7 -3.64 8.46 4.98
N ASP A 8 -4.72 7.75 5.27
CA ASP A 8 -4.70 6.48 5.98
C ASP A 8 -3.93 5.42 5.18
N ILE A 9 -4.13 5.36 3.86
CA ILE A 9 -3.34 4.50 2.97
C ILE A 9 -1.86 4.89 3.00
N LEU A 10 -1.53 6.17 2.88
CA LEU A 10 -0.13 6.61 2.95
C LEU A 10 0.52 6.26 4.29
N SER A 11 -0.25 6.32 5.38
CA SER A 11 0.20 5.94 6.72
C SER A 11 0.48 4.44 6.83
N ILE A 12 -0.40 3.60 6.26
CA ILE A 12 -0.20 2.16 6.14
C ILE A 12 1.09 1.86 5.35
N MET A 13 1.27 2.48 4.18
CA MET A 13 2.45 2.29 3.34
C MET A 13 3.74 2.71 4.05
N ASN A 14 3.71 3.85 4.75
CA ASN A 14 4.84 4.31 5.53
C ASN A 14 5.16 3.33 6.66
N HIS A 15 4.16 2.82 7.39
CA HIS A 15 4.38 1.86 8.46
C HIS A 15 5.02 0.56 7.95
N MET A 16 4.55 0.05 6.81
CA MET A 16 5.10 -1.15 6.18
C MET A 16 6.55 -0.98 5.76
N ALA A 17 6.91 0.18 5.19
CA ALA A 17 8.29 0.48 4.80
C ALA A 17 9.27 0.55 6.00
N HIS A 18 8.77 0.68 7.23
CA HIS A 18 9.57 0.72 8.46
C HIS A 18 9.50 -0.59 9.28
N ALA A 19 8.65 -1.55 8.89
CA ALA A 19 8.47 -2.82 9.59
C ALA A 19 9.59 -3.81 9.22
N ASP A 20 10.75 -3.64 9.85
CA ASP A 20 11.89 -4.58 9.93
C ASP A 20 12.51 -5.16 8.62
N GLY A 21 11.99 -4.85 7.44
CA GLY A 21 12.57 -5.21 6.14
C GLY A 21 13.37 -4.06 5.53
N GLN A 22 14.54 -4.36 4.93
CA GLN A 22 15.22 -3.37 4.09
C GLN A 22 14.41 -3.18 2.81
N MET A 23 13.53 -2.19 2.81
CA MET A 23 12.79 -1.78 1.61
C MET A 23 13.77 -1.53 0.46
N HIS A 24 13.51 -2.11 -0.72
CA HIS A 24 14.42 -1.99 -1.84
C HIS A 24 14.51 -0.50 -2.29
N PRO A 25 15.68 0.00 -2.72
CA PRO A 25 15.82 1.41 -3.11
C PRO A 25 14.84 1.88 -4.19
N ALA A 26 14.38 0.98 -5.07
CA ALA A 26 13.39 1.30 -6.09
C ALA A 26 11.99 1.52 -5.49
N GLU A 27 11.52 0.61 -4.65
CA GLU A 27 10.25 0.73 -3.92
C GLU A 27 10.22 2.01 -3.08
N LYS A 28 11.32 2.30 -2.37
CA LYS A 28 11.47 3.53 -1.58
C LYS A 28 11.34 4.80 -2.43
N LYS A 29 11.91 4.81 -3.64
CA LYS A 29 11.78 5.93 -4.57
C LYS A 29 10.34 6.10 -5.03
N VAL A 30 9.64 5.01 -5.35
CA VAL A 30 8.22 5.06 -5.73
C VAL A 30 7.37 5.57 -4.58
N LEU A 31 7.56 5.08 -3.35
CA LEU A 31 6.86 5.57 -2.18
C LEU A 31 7.07 7.08 -1.99
N ILE A 32 8.32 7.56 -2.05
CA ILE A 32 8.61 9.00 -1.95
C ILE A 32 7.94 9.79 -3.09
N ALA A 33 7.91 9.27 -4.31
CA ALA A 33 7.26 9.92 -5.44
C ALA A 33 5.74 10.04 -5.24
N VAL A 34 5.10 9.00 -4.70
CA VAL A 34 3.67 9.01 -4.34
C VAL A 34 3.41 10.09 -3.29
N PHE A 35 4.20 10.15 -2.22
CA PHE A 35 4.07 11.19 -1.18
C PHE A 35 4.22 12.62 -1.75
N LYS A 36 5.14 12.83 -2.70
CA LYS A 36 5.31 14.13 -3.36
C LYS A 36 4.13 14.47 -4.28
N ALA A 37 3.67 13.51 -5.08
CA ALA A 37 2.54 13.69 -6.00
C ALA A 37 1.23 13.98 -5.24
N ALA A 38 1.08 13.36 -4.07
CA ALA A 38 -0.02 13.56 -3.13
C ALA A 38 -0.09 14.98 -2.52
N LYS A 39 0.95 15.80 -2.71
CA LYS A 39 1.09 17.15 -2.13
C LYS A 39 0.81 17.16 -0.61
N VAL A 40 1.31 16.15 0.10
CA VAL A 40 1.11 16.01 1.55
C VAL A 40 1.69 17.23 2.26
N THR A 41 0.86 17.93 3.02
CA THR A 41 1.26 19.13 3.78
C THR A 41 2.12 18.73 5.00
N GLY A 42 2.77 19.70 5.63
CA GLY A 42 3.52 19.44 6.87
C GLY A 42 2.64 18.86 7.99
N GLU A 43 1.41 19.36 8.14
CA GLU A 43 0.44 18.85 9.13
C GLU A 43 0.04 17.40 8.82
N GLU A 44 -0.20 17.08 7.55
CA GLU A 44 -0.54 15.73 7.13
C GLU A 44 0.64 14.76 7.30
N GLN A 45 1.89 15.22 7.14
CA GLN A 45 3.07 14.40 7.43
C GLN A 45 3.15 14.02 8.91
N GLU A 46 2.83 14.95 9.81
CA GLU A 46 2.81 14.67 11.25
C GLU A 46 1.69 13.69 11.62
N LEU A 47 0.52 13.81 10.99
CA LEU A 47 -0.57 12.82 11.15
C LEU A 47 -0.14 11.42 10.70
N ILE A 48 0.55 11.33 9.56
CA ILE A 48 1.07 10.05 9.03
C ILE A 48 2.12 9.43 9.98
N ARG A 49 3.00 10.25 10.55
CA ARG A 49 4.04 9.79 11.49
C ARG A 49 3.48 9.40 12.86
N GLY A 50 2.43 10.07 13.31
CA GLY A 50 1.84 9.88 14.64
C GLY A 50 1.02 8.60 14.81
N ARG A 51 0.72 7.88 13.71
CA ARG A 51 -0.07 6.65 13.75
C ARG A 51 0.83 5.43 13.96
N SER A 52 0.54 4.65 15.01
CA SER A 52 1.33 3.49 15.41
C SER A 52 0.66 2.14 15.15
N SER A 53 -0.66 2.10 14.93
CA SER A 53 -1.41 0.84 14.75
C SER A 53 -1.82 0.63 13.29
N LEU A 54 -1.18 -0.34 12.63
CA LEU A 54 -1.54 -0.77 11.27
C LEU A 54 -2.98 -1.29 11.21
N GLU A 55 -3.43 -2.00 12.23
CA GLU A 55 -4.76 -2.61 12.26
C GLU A 55 -5.88 -1.57 12.32
N GLU A 56 -5.72 -0.54 13.15
CA GLU A 56 -6.68 0.56 13.24
C GLU A 56 -6.78 1.29 11.90
N MET A 57 -5.65 1.59 11.26
CA MET A 57 -5.63 2.28 9.96
C MET A 57 -6.34 1.47 8.88
N ILE A 58 -6.12 0.14 8.82
CA ILE A 58 -6.81 -0.73 7.86
C ILE A 58 -8.33 -0.74 8.13
N GLN A 59 -8.76 -0.73 9.39
CA GLN A 59 -10.18 -0.68 9.73
C GLN A 59 -10.84 0.67 9.37
N GLU A 60 -10.07 1.76 9.30
CA GLU A 60 -10.56 3.08 8.90
C GLU A 60 -10.79 3.22 7.38
N ILE A 61 -10.27 2.29 6.57
CA ILE A 61 -10.57 2.19 5.13
C ILE A 61 -11.97 1.60 4.96
N LYS A 62 -12.93 2.41 4.50
CA LYS A 62 -14.35 2.03 4.41
C LYS A 62 -14.84 1.89 2.98
N THR A 63 -14.47 2.84 2.10
CA THR A 63 -15.01 2.89 0.74
C THR A 63 -14.33 1.86 -0.16
N ASP A 64 -15.08 1.29 -1.11
CA ASP A 64 -14.51 0.29 -2.03
C ASP A 64 -13.38 0.87 -2.90
N ASP A 65 -13.49 2.15 -3.26
CA ASP A 65 -12.41 2.92 -3.87
C ASP A 65 -11.14 2.94 -3.00
N ALA A 66 -11.28 3.17 -1.68
CA ALA A 66 -10.15 3.23 -0.76
C ALA A 66 -9.50 1.87 -0.55
N LYS A 67 -10.31 0.82 -0.45
CA LYS A 67 -9.81 -0.56 -0.36
C LYS A 67 -9.02 -0.93 -1.61
N THR A 68 -9.56 -0.62 -2.79
CA THR A 68 -8.89 -0.90 -4.07
C THR A 68 -7.61 -0.10 -4.18
N GLY A 69 -7.67 1.21 -3.89
CA GLY A 69 -6.49 2.08 -3.92
C GLY A 69 -5.39 1.69 -2.93
N LEU A 70 -5.73 1.10 -1.77
CA LEU A 70 -4.76 0.51 -0.86
C LEU A 70 -4.00 -0.63 -1.52
N VAL A 71 -4.71 -1.60 -2.09
CA VAL A 71 -4.11 -2.77 -2.73
C VAL A 71 -3.29 -2.37 -3.94
N ASP A 72 -3.81 -1.47 -4.78
CA ASP A 72 -3.12 -0.95 -5.95
C ASP A 72 -1.79 -0.25 -5.56
N MET A 73 -1.81 0.60 -4.53
CA MET A 73 -0.61 1.28 -4.06
C MET A 73 0.42 0.31 -3.47
N MET A 74 -0.03 -0.71 -2.73
CA MET A 74 0.88 -1.73 -2.21
C MET A 74 1.55 -2.51 -3.34
N ALA A 75 0.78 -2.93 -4.36
CA ALA A 75 1.31 -3.66 -5.51
C ALA A 75 2.26 -2.80 -6.36
N LEU A 76 1.93 -1.51 -6.55
CA LEU A 76 2.79 -0.56 -7.27
C LEU A 76 4.14 -0.37 -6.58
N VAL A 77 4.13 -0.25 -5.25
CA VAL A 77 5.37 -0.06 -4.48
C VAL A 77 6.19 -1.33 -4.46
N ALA A 78 5.58 -2.49 -4.17
CA ALA A 78 6.27 -3.78 -4.14
C ALA A 78 6.88 -4.16 -5.51
N GLY A 79 6.12 -4.02 -6.60
CA GLY A 79 6.62 -4.33 -7.94
C GLY A 79 7.59 -3.30 -8.54
N ALA A 80 8.00 -2.27 -7.79
CA ALA A 80 8.77 -1.15 -8.31
C ALA A 80 10.19 -1.51 -8.75
N ASP A 81 10.77 -2.57 -8.18
CA ASP A 81 12.08 -3.09 -8.54
C ASP A 81 12.03 -4.13 -9.68
N GLY A 82 10.83 -4.47 -10.14
CA GLY A 82 10.59 -5.48 -11.17
C GLY A 82 10.47 -6.92 -10.64
N VAL A 83 10.63 -7.15 -9.33
CA VAL A 83 10.53 -8.47 -8.71
C VAL A 83 9.48 -8.43 -7.62
N PHE A 84 8.32 -9.01 -7.88
CA PHE A 84 7.29 -9.11 -6.85
C PHE A 84 7.51 -10.36 -6.00
N GLU A 85 8.11 -10.20 -4.81
CA GLU A 85 8.53 -11.30 -3.97
C GLU A 85 7.34 -12.02 -3.32
N ASP A 86 7.51 -13.30 -2.97
CA ASP A 86 6.44 -14.10 -2.36
C ASP A 86 6.01 -13.58 -0.98
N GLU A 87 6.94 -12.97 -0.24
CA GLU A 87 6.65 -12.31 1.06
C GLU A 87 5.74 -11.09 0.88
N GLU A 88 6.02 -10.26 -0.11
CA GLU A 88 5.21 -9.08 -0.45
C GLU A 88 3.83 -9.49 -0.95
N LYS A 89 3.76 -10.51 -1.82
CA LYS A 89 2.49 -11.11 -2.26
C LYS A 89 1.68 -11.62 -1.10
N LEU A 90 2.30 -12.34 -0.16
CA LEU A 90 1.62 -12.86 1.02
C LEU A 90 1.10 -11.72 1.91
N LEU A 91 1.88 -10.68 2.09
CA LEU A 91 1.51 -9.50 2.88
C LEU A 91 0.30 -8.78 2.25
N ILE A 92 0.32 -8.57 0.94
CA ILE A 92 -0.78 -7.93 0.21
C ILE A 92 -2.04 -8.80 0.24
N LYS A 93 -1.94 -10.12 0.02
CA LYS A 93 -3.08 -11.04 0.17
C LYS A 93 -3.71 -10.98 1.58
N LYS A 94 -2.89 -10.82 2.63
CA LYS A 94 -3.39 -10.63 4.01
C LYS A 94 -4.13 -9.30 4.17
N VAL A 95 -3.66 -8.21 3.54
CA VAL A 95 -4.38 -6.92 3.55
C VAL A 95 -5.68 -7.01 2.76
N MET A 96 -5.66 -7.57 1.54
CA MET A 96 -6.84 -7.82 0.71
C MET A 96 -7.95 -8.52 1.50
N LYS A 97 -7.61 -9.62 2.19
CA LYS A 97 -8.54 -10.35 3.06
C LYS A 97 -9.14 -9.48 4.16
N ARG A 98 -8.35 -8.57 4.76
CA ARG A 98 -8.82 -7.68 5.85
C ARG A 98 -9.74 -6.58 5.35
N VAL A 99 -9.49 -6.05 4.15
CA VAL A 99 -10.36 -5.04 3.53
C VAL A 99 -11.53 -5.64 2.77
N GLY A 100 -11.57 -6.96 2.59
CA GLY A 100 -12.66 -7.67 1.93
C GLY A 100 -12.54 -7.72 0.40
N ILE A 101 -11.34 -7.55 -0.13
CA ILE A 101 -11.03 -7.72 -1.56
C ILE A 101 -10.57 -9.16 -1.80
N LYS A 102 -11.05 -9.79 -2.87
CA LYS A 102 -10.58 -11.13 -3.25
C LYS A 102 -9.31 -11.03 -4.11
N PRO A 103 -8.32 -11.91 -3.92
CA PRO A 103 -7.12 -11.96 -4.78
C PRO A 103 -7.44 -11.95 -6.28
N GLU A 104 -8.48 -12.70 -6.69
CA GLU A 104 -8.87 -12.81 -8.11
C GLU A 104 -9.32 -11.49 -8.75
N GLU A 105 -9.72 -10.50 -7.94
CA GLU A 105 -10.21 -9.20 -8.39
C GLU A 105 -9.08 -8.28 -8.84
N HIS A 106 -7.82 -8.60 -8.51
CA HIS A 106 -6.67 -7.73 -8.76
C HIS A 106 -5.69 -8.37 -9.76
N THR A 107 -5.29 -7.60 -10.79
CA THR A 107 -4.52 -8.08 -11.94
C THR A 107 -3.21 -8.79 -11.56
N TYR A 108 -2.51 -8.30 -10.53
CA TYR A 108 -1.26 -8.89 -10.05
C TYR A 108 -1.42 -10.26 -9.35
N PHE A 109 -2.66 -10.62 -8.98
CA PHE A 109 -2.96 -11.84 -8.23
C PHE A 109 -3.93 -12.78 -8.96
N LYS A 110 -4.24 -12.48 -10.23
CA LYS A 110 -4.88 -13.46 -11.12
C LYS A 110 -3.84 -14.52 -11.45
N ASP A 111 -4.10 -15.74 -10.99
CA ASP A 111 -3.22 -16.93 -11.06
C ASP A 111 -2.82 -17.39 -12.48
N ASP A 112 -2.94 -16.56 -13.53
CA ASP A 112 -2.62 -16.94 -14.91
C ASP A 112 -2.06 -15.82 -15.79
N THR A 113 -1.77 -14.65 -15.23
CA THR A 113 -1.02 -13.61 -15.94
C THR A 113 0.33 -13.45 -15.28
N ASN A 114 1.29 -14.27 -15.74
CA ASN A 114 2.67 -13.81 -15.85
C ASN A 114 2.59 -12.43 -16.52
N LEU A 115 2.73 -11.37 -15.73
CA LEU A 115 3.17 -10.09 -16.26
C LEU A 115 4.60 -10.38 -16.74
N ASP A 116 4.70 -10.78 -18.02
CA ASP A 116 5.95 -10.70 -18.78
C ASP A 116 6.32 -9.22 -18.80
N ILE A 117 7.19 -8.82 -17.88
CA ILE A 117 7.94 -7.56 -17.92
C ILE A 117 9.27 -7.83 -18.61
#